data_AF-A0A971RCD2-F1
#
_entry.id   AF-A0A971RCD2-F1
#
_cell.length_a   1.000
_cell.length_b   1.000
_cell.length_c   1.000
_cell.angle_alpha   90.00
_cell.angle_beta   90.00
_cell.angle_gamma   90.00
#
_symmetry.space_group_name_H-M   'P 1'
#
loop_
_entity.id
_entity.type
_entity.pdbx_description
1 polymer ?
#
loop_
_entity_poly.entity_id
_entity_poly.type
_entity_poly.pdbx_seq_one_letter_code
_entity_poly.pdbx_strand_id
1 'polypeptide(L)'
;MKLGIQAGSVNDGTLEGAIAYAKALEIPSIVLTAAAVPGYRETGLLDAKALAAQVQSVKNAGLSTGTMQFWPPFSLADEAATADTLSKLGKNMDAAAKAGIQVLAMFTGLAKPVNPADEPAQWEQIIAF
;
A
#
# COMPACT_ATOMS: atom_id res chain seq x y z
N MET A 1 6.38 5.06 -20.40
CA MET A 1 6.53 4.58 -19.01
C MET A 1 6.70 5.80 -18.11
N LYS A 2 5.89 5.98 -17.06
CA LYS A 2 6.09 7.07 -16.08
C LYS A 2 6.89 6.52 -14.91
N LEU A 3 8.05 7.12 -14.62
CA LEU A 3 8.85 6.77 -13.47
C LEU A 3 8.17 7.27 -12.18
N GLY A 4 8.33 6.51 -11.10
CA GLY A 4 7.81 6.86 -9.79
C GLY A 4 8.75 6.36 -8.70
N ILE A 5 8.76 7.05 -7.57
CA ILE A 5 9.56 6.69 -6.40
C ILE A 5 8.66 6.41 -5.20
N GLN A 6 9.06 5.49 -4.35
CA GLN A 6 8.31 5.19 -3.14
C GLN A 6 8.71 6.14 -2.00
N ALA A 7 7.74 6.86 -1.45
CA ALA A 7 7.91 7.57 -0.19
C ALA A 7 8.29 6.56 0.91
N GLY A 8 9.37 6.85 1.65
CA GLY A 8 9.96 5.92 2.63
C GLY A 8 11.19 5.14 2.15
N SER A 9 11.59 5.26 0.88
CA SER A 9 12.75 4.53 0.33
C SER A 9 13.90 5.43 -0.18
N VAL A 10 13.69 6.75 -0.19
CA VAL A 10 14.62 7.73 -0.72
C VAL A 10 14.82 8.88 0.25
N ASN A 11 15.93 9.60 0.09
CA ASN A 11 16.30 10.75 0.92
C ASN A 11 16.29 10.40 2.42
N ASP A 12 15.56 11.16 3.25
CA ASP A 12 15.42 10.94 4.68
C ASP A 12 14.27 9.97 5.07
N GLY A 13 13.63 9.35 4.07
CA GLY A 13 12.51 8.43 4.29
C GLY A 13 11.17 9.11 4.59
N THR A 14 11.08 10.43 4.54
CA THR A 14 9.81 11.17 4.72
C THR A 14 9.10 11.40 3.38
N LEU A 15 7.84 11.84 3.42
CA LEU A 15 7.11 12.25 2.21
C LEU A 15 7.73 13.53 1.63
N GLU A 16 8.09 14.48 2.49
CA GLU A 16 8.74 15.74 2.13
C GLU A 16 10.09 15.48 1.44
N GLY A 17 10.89 14.58 2.01
CA GLY A 17 12.16 14.16 1.44
C GLY A 17 11.99 13.49 0.08
N ALA A 18 10.96 12.65 -0.09
CA ALA A 18 10.63 12.06 -1.37
C ALA A 18 10.16 13.10 -2.40
N ILE A 19 9.35 14.09 -2.01
CA ILE A 19 8.96 15.21 -2.89
C ILE A 19 10.18 16.00 -3.35
N ALA A 20 11.10 16.33 -2.44
CA ALA A 20 12.33 17.03 -2.78
C ALA A 20 13.19 16.22 -3.77
N TYR A 21 13.34 14.91 -3.52
CA TYR A 21 14.07 14.00 -4.39
C TYR A 21 13.43 13.88 -5.78
N ALA A 22 12.11 13.71 -5.85
CA ALA A 22 11.35 13.65 -7.11
C ALA A 22 11.55 14.92 -7.95
N LYS A 23 11.50 16.10 -7.32
CA LYS A 23 11.73 17.37 -8.00
C LYS A 23 13.16 17.51 -8.52
N ALA A 24 14.15 17.14 -7.71
CA ALA A 24 15.56 17.24 -8.10
C ALA A 24 15.92 16.36 -9.30
N LEU A 25 15.23 15.23 -9.47
CA LEU A 25 15.46 14.27 -10.56
C LEU A 25 14.39 14.31 -11.66
N GLU A 26 13.49 15.30 -11.63
CA GLU A 26 12.38 15.45 -12.58
C GLU A 26 11.49 14.19 -12.70
N ILE A 27 11.33 13.45 -11.60
CA ILE A 27 10.49 12.25 -11.53
C ILE A 27 9.03 12.70 -11.30
N PRO A 28 8.07 12.33 -12.16
CA PRO A 28 6.74 12.94 -12.16
C PRO A 28 5.76 12.35 -11.14
N SER A 29 6.12 11.28 -10.44
CA SER A 29 5.17 10.58 -9.56
C SER A 29 5.78 10.01 -8.28
N ILE A 30 4.94 9.91 -7.25
CA ILE A 30 5.25 9.31 -5.96
C ILE A 30 4.28 8.17 -5.67
N VAL A 31 4.84 7.03 -5.25
CA VAL A 31 4.12 5.91 -4.64
C VAL A 31 4.10 6.14 -3.13
N LEU A 32 2.92 6.31 -2.55
CA LEU A 32 2.78 6.44 -1.10
C LEU A 32 2.96 5.09 -0.41
N THR A 33 3.27 5.09 0.89
CA THR A 33 3.34 3.85 1.68
C THR A 33 2.32 3.91 2.81
N ALA A 34 1.52 2.85 2.97
CA ALA A 34 0.53 2.75 4.04
C ALA A 34 1.19 2.90 5.43
N ALA A 35 2.42 2.43 5.58
CA ALA A 35 3.20 2.49 6.81
C ALA A 35 3.52 3.92 7.28
N ALA A 36 3.44 4.92 6.37
CA ALA A 36 3.61 6.34 6.70
C ALA A 36 2.29 7.04 7.05
N VAL A 37 1.15 6.34 6.95
CA VAL A 37 -0.14 6.87 7.41
C VAL A 37 -0.23 6.71 8.93
N PRO A 38 -0.47 7.79 9.70
CA PRO A 38 -0.56 7.73 11.15
C PRO A 38 -1.55 6.66 11.63
N GLY A 39 -1.14 5.86 12.61
CA GLY A 39 -1.97 4.81 13.23
C GLY A 39 -2.07 3.50 12.43
N TYR A 40 -1.59 3.45 11.19
CA TYR A 40 -1.74 2.26 10.35
C TYR A 40 -0.92 1.08 10.86
N ARG A 41 0.31 1.30 11.35
CA ARG A 41 1.17 0.21 11.83
C ARG A 41 0.60 -0.47 13.07
N GLU A 42 -0.13 0.29 13.89
CA GLU A 42 -0.70 -0.17 15.16
C GLU A 42 -2.07 -0.83 14.96
N THR A 43 -2.89 -0.27 14.07
CA THR A 43 -4.31 -0.69 13.93
C THR A 43 -4.57 -1.55 12.69
N GLY A 44 -3.68 -1.48 11.70
CA GLY A 44 -3.91 -2.02 10.36
C GLY A 44 -4.97 -1.26 9.57
N LEU A 45 -5.40 -0.07 10.01
CA LEU A 45 -6.43 0.73 9.33
C LEU A 45 -5.87 2.06 8.86
N LEU A 46 -6.14 2.39 7.61
CA LEU A 46 -5.81 3.67 7.00
C LEU A 46 -6.79 4.74 7.47
N ASP A 47 -6.25 5.82 8.05
CA ASP A 47 -7.03 7.05 8.22
C ASP A 47 -7.18 7.75 6.86
N ALA A 48 -8.39 7.78 6.34
CA ALA A 48 -8.68 8.35 5.02
C ALA A 48 -8.37 9.86 4.93
N LYS A 49 -8.50 10.61 6.05
CA LYS A 49 -8.20 12.05 6.06
C LYS A 49 -6.70 12.29 6.04
N ALA A 50 -5.94 11.55 6.84
CA ALA A 50 -4.49 11.63 6.86
C ALA A 50 -3.89 11.21 5.52
N LEU A 51 -4.43 10.15 4.91
CA LEU A 51 -4.03 9.74 3.57
C LEU A 51 -4.38 10.80 2.51
N ALA A 52 -5.59 11.36 2.54
CA ALA A 52 -5.98 12.43 1.62
C ALA A 52 -5.07 13.67 1.75
N ALA A 53 -4.64 14.00 2.97
CA ALA A 53 -3.68 15.08 3.19
C ALA A 53 -2.32 14.79 2.53
N GLN A 54 -1.80 13.57 2.64
CA GLN A 54 -0.57 13.16 1.95
C GLN A 54 -0.72 13.24 0.42
N VAL A 55 -1.84 12.75 -0.13
CA VAL A 55 -2.14 12.87 -1.56
C VAL A 55 -2.17 14.33 -2.01
N GLN A 56 -2.78 15.21 -1.21
CA GLN A 56 -2.84 16.63 -1.52
C GLN A 56 -1.46 17.30 -1.47
N SER A 57 -0.59 16.91 -0.53
CA SER A 57 0.79 17.39 -0.47
C SER A 57 1.56 17.07 -1.76
N VAL A 58 1.42 15.85 -2.29
CA VAL A 58 2.04 15.46 -3.57
C VAL A 58 1.49 16.30 -4.73
N LYS A 59 0.16 16.50 -4.79
CA LYS A 59 -0.48 17.31 -5.84
C LYS A 59 -0.04 18.77 -5.79
N ASN A 60 0.01 19.37 -4.60
CA ASN A 60 0.46 20.74 -4.40
C ASN A 60 1.93 20.93 -4.81
N ALA A 61 2.73 19.86 -4.76
CA ALA A 61 4.11 19.87 -5.24
C ALA A 61 4.23 19.77 -6.78
N GLY A 62 3.13 19.67 -7.52
CA GLY A 62 3.12 19.50 -8.98
C GLY A 62 3.39 18.06 -9.43
N LEU A 63 3.32 17.10 -8.51
CA LEU A 63 3.59 15.69 -8.76
C LEU A 63 2.29 14.89 -8.80
N SER A 64 2.34 13.68 -9.36
CA SER A 64 1.20 12.75 -9.42
C SER A 64 1.33 11.63 -8.39
N THR A 65 0.20 11.17 -7.88
CA THR A 65 0.12 9.94 -7.07
C THR A 65 -1.23 9.28 -7.29
N GLY A 66 -1.22 7.96 -7.28
CA GLY A 66 -2.40 7.09 -7.43
C GLY A 66 -2.11 5.63 -7.05
N THR A 67 -0.89 5.35 -6.62
CA THR A 67 -0.43 4.02 -6.21
C THR A 67 0.08 4.10 -4.79
N MET A 68 -0.27 3.10 -4.00
CA MET A 68 0.21 2.93 -2.64
C MET A 68 0.85 1.55 -2.49
N GLN A 69 2.03 1.52 -1.89
CA GLN A 69 2.58 0.31 -1.29
C GLN A 69 1.77 -0.02 -0.03
N PHE A 70 1.13 -1.18 -0.02
CA PHE A 70 0.22 -1.60 1.04
C PHE A 70 0.74 -2.89 1.69
N TRP A 71 1.50 -2.75 2.77
CA TRP A 71 1.96 -3.88 3.61
C TRP A 71 1.13 -3.95 4.88
N PRO A 72 0.07 -4.80 4.91
CA PRO A 72 -0.77 -4.94 6.09
C PRO A 72 0.02 -5.52 7.27
N PRO A 73 -0.16 -5.00 8.50
CA PRO A 73 0.41 -5.59 9.72
C PRO A 73 -0.38 -6.83 10.18
N PHE A 74 -1.11 -7.49 9.27
CA PHE A 74 -1.96 -8.64 9.51
C PHE A 74 -1.91 -9.59 8.32
N SER A 75 -2.19 -10.88 8.56
CA SER A 75 -2.17 -11.89 7.51
C SER A 75 -3.43 -11.85 6.62
N LEU A 76 -3.23 -12.14 5.35
CA LEU A 76 -4.26 -12.21 4.31
C LEU A 76 -4.30 -13.54 3.56
N ALA A 77 -3.38 -14.47 3.80
CA ALA A 77 -3.18 -15.61 2.91
C ALA A 77 -2.80 -16.93 3.61
N ASP A 78 -3.20 -17.12 4.86
CA ASP A 78 -2.99 -18.35 5.62
C ASP A 78 -4.12 -18.59 6.64
N GLU A 79 -3.96 -19.59 7.51
CA GLU A 79 -4.91 -19.90 8.59
C GLU A 79 -5.10 -18.75 9.60
N ALA A 80 -4.22 -17.74 9.60
CA ALA A 80 -4.35 -16.52 10.39
C ALA A 80 -5.15 -15.42 9.68
N ALA A 81 -5.49 -15.60 8.40
CA ALA A 81 -6.48 -14.76 7.74
C ALA A 81 -7.87 -15.04 8.33
N THR A 82 -8.53 -14.00 8.81
CA THR A 82 -9.84 -14.09 9.44
C THR A 82 -10.84 -13.20 8.72
N ALA A 83 -12.13 -13.37 9.01
CA ALA A 83 -13.15 -12.43 8.56
C ALA A 83 -12.83 -10.98 8.98
N ASP A 84 -12.16 -10.78 10.11
CA ASP A 84 -11.70 -9.46 10.55
C ASP A 84 -10.58 -8.89 9.65
N THR A 85 -9.59 -9.70 9.27
CA THR A 85 -8.49 -9.22 8.41
C THR A 85 -8.96 -8.90 6.99
N LEU A 86 -9.90 -9.69 6.44
CA LEU A 86 -10.57 -9.38 5.18
C LEU A 86 -11.45 -8.13 5.29
N SER A 87 -12.18 -7.95 6.40
CA SER A 87 -12.94 -6.72 6.66
C SER A 87 -12.03 -5.49 6.73
N LYS A 88 -10.86 -5.61 7.37
CA LYS A 88 -9.85 -4.54 7.41
C LYS A 88 -9.31 -4.22 6.01
N LEU A 89 -9.05 -5.23 5.18
CA LEU A 89 -8.65 -5.01 3.78
C LEU A 89 -9.71 -4.19 3.03
N GLY A 90 -10.99 -4.57 3.11
CA GLY A 90 -12.08 -3.82 2.48
C GLY A 90 -12.15 -2.37 2.97
N LYS A 91 -12.07 -2.14 4.30
CA LYS A 91 -12.05 -0.79 4.88
C LYS A 91 -10.85 0.04 4.39
N ASN A 92 -9.69 -0.59 4.23
CA ASN A 92 -8.49 0.07 3.70
C ASN A 92 -8.64 0.42 2.22
N MET A 93 -9.22 -0.47 1.41
CA MET A 93 -9.52 -0.18 0.01
C MET A 93 -10.49 1.00 -0.12
N ASP A 94 -11.53 1.06 0.72
CA ASP A 94 -12.45 2.20 0.79
C ASP A 94 -11.75 3.50 1.17
N ALA A 95 -10.88 3.46 2.19
CA ALA A 95 -10.12 4.63 2.63
C ALA A 95 -9.15 5.12 1.55
N ALA A 96 -8.46 4.20 0.88
CA ALA A 96 -7.55 4.48 -0.23
C ALA A 96 -8.29 5.11 -1.41
N ALA A 97 -9.43 4.52 -1.82
CA ALA A 97 -10.26 5.04 -2.90
C ALA A 97 -10.77 6.46 -2.59
N LYS A 98 -11.25 6.72 -1.37
CA LYS A 98 -11.68 8.06 -0.93
C LYS A 98 -10.57 9.10 -0.98
N ALA A 99 -9.31 8.69 -0.76
CA ALA A 99 -8.15 9.57 -0.88
C ALA A 99 -7.66 9.73 -2.34
N GLY A 100 -8.23 9.00 -3.30
CA GLY A 100 -7.85 9.05 -4.72
C GLY A 100 -6.72 8.09 -5.09
N ILE A 101 -6.41 7.11 -4.25
CA ILE A 101 -5.52 5.99 -4.61
C ILE A 101 -6.31 4.97 -5.42
N GLN A 102 -5.74 4.56 -6.55
CA GLN A 102 -6.36 3.67 -7.53
C GLN A 102 -5.73 2.27 -7.54
N VAL A 103 -4.47 2.18 -7.11
CA VAL A 103 -3.69 0.94 -7.12
C VAL A 103 -3.10 0.69 -5.75
N LEU A 104 -3.38 -0.48 -5.18
CA LEU A 104 -2.63 -1.01 -4.04
C LEU A 104 -1.60 -2.03 -4.56
N ALA A 105 -0.33 -1.71 -4.42
CA ALA A 105 0.75 -2.67 -4.61
C ALA A 105 0.88 -3.47 -3.31
N MET A 106 0.39 -4.71 -3.33
CA MET A 106 0.42 -5.64 -2.20
C MET A 106 1.23 -6.91 -2.54
N PHE A 107 1.93 -7.48 -1.57
CA PHE A 107 2.47 -8.83 -1.65
C PHE A 107 1.73 -9.64 -0.59
N THR A 108 1.03 -10.68 -1.00
CA THR A 108 0.45 -11.64 -0.08
C THR A 108 1.54 -12.66 0.27
N GLY A 109 1.90 -12.73 1.55
CA GLY A 109 2.75 -13.79 2.04
C GLY A 109 1.92 -15.06 2.16
N LEU A 110 2.07 -15.98 1.21
CA LEU A 110 1.58 -17.35 1.34
C LEU A 110 2.64 -18.18 2.04
N ALA A 111 2.24 -18.95 3.04
CA ALA A 111 3.09 -20.03 3.53
C ALA A 111 3.39 -20.96 2.35
N LYS A 112 4.67 -21.23 2.08
CA LYS A 112 5.05 -22.23 1.08
C LYS A 112 4.36 -23.54 1.44
N PRO A 113 3.76 -24.25 0.46
CA PRO A 113 3.19 -25.55 0.75
C PRO A 113 4.30 -26.48 1.22
N VAL A 114 4.00 -27.30 2.23
CA VAL A 114 4.95 -28.30 2.76
C VAL A 114 5.32 -29.30 1.66
N ASN A 115 4.37 -29.60 0.77
CA ASN A 115 4.57 -30.39 -0.43
C ASN A 115 4.37 -29.51 -1.68
N PRO A 116 5.38 -29.35 -2.55
CA PRO A 116 5.27 -28.54 -3.77
C PRO A 116 4.10 -28.90 -4.70
N ALA A 117 3.60 -30.14 -4.65
CA ALA A 117 2.46 -30.56 -5.47
C ALA A 117 1.13 -29.86 -5.08
N ASP A 118 1.05 -29.29 -3.87
CA ASP A 118 -0.18 -28.66 -3.36
C ASP A 118 -0.29 -27.18 -3.77
N GLU A 119 0.75 -26.61 -4.39
CA GLU A 119 0.81 -25.19 -4.79
C GLU A 119 -0.40 -24.75 -5.65
N PRO A 120 -0.84 -25.49 -6.69
CA PRO A 120 -2.00 -25.08 -7.49
C PRO A 120 -3.29 -24.96 -6.68
N ALA A 121 -3.54 -25.91 -5.77
CA ALA A 121 -4.74 -25.90 -4.92
C ALA A 121 -4.71 -24.75 -3.91
N GLN A 122 -3.52 -24.38 -3.42
CA GLN A 122 -3.34 -23.24 -2.53
C GLN A 122 -3.62 -21.90 -3.23
N TRP A 123 -3.26 -21.76 -4.51
CA TRP A 123 -3.61 -20.58 -5.31
C TRP A 123 -5.11 -20.50 -5.63
N GLU A 124 -5.77 -21.63 -5.89
CA GLU A 124 -7.23 -21.67 -6.15
C GLU A 124 -8.05 -21.16 -4.96
N GLN A 125 -7.61 -21.40 -3.72
CA GLN A 125 -8.28 -20.89 -2.51
C GLN A 125 -8.29 -19.37 -2.43
N ILE A 126 -7.31 -18.69 -3.04
CA ILE A 126 -7.17 -17.23 -3.02
C ILE A 126 -8.05 -16.59 -4.10
N ILE A 127 -8.18 -17.26 -5.25
CA ILE A 127 -8.90 -16.74 -6.42
C ILE A 127 -10.42 -16.94 -6.29
N ALA A 128 -10.88 -17.89 -5.46
CA ALA A 128 -12.30 -18.18 -5.28
C ALA A 128 -13.06 -17.23 -4.32
N PHE A 129 -12.40 -16.19 -3.81
CA PHE A 129 -13.01 -15.15 -2.97
C PHE A 129 -13.72 -14.07 -3.79
#